data_AF-A0A376BYH7-F1
#
_entry.id   AF-A0A376BYH7-F1
#
_cell.length_a   1.000
_cell.length_b   1.000
_cell.length_c   1.000
_cell.angle_alpha   90.00
_cell.angle_beta   90.00
_cell.angle_gamma   90.00
#
_symmetry.space_group_name_H-M   'P 1'
#
loop_
_entity.id
_entity.type
_entity.pdbx_description
1 polymer ?
#
loop_
_entity_poly.entity_id
_entity_poly.type
_entity_poly.pdbx_seq_one_letter_code
_entity_poly.pdbx_strand_id
1 'polypeptide(L)' 'MVLVLIGVGFLWYAFKTYNDLTLWEQEGGTRPMPRIFAFAYNIGGIWAVVSLMAVGGLFFFYQAYQAYNKLIKRQ' A
#
# COMPACT_ATOMS: atom_id res chain seq x y z
N MET A 1 7.14 -9.38 -14.77
CA MET A 1 8.17 -9.18 -13.72
C MET A 1 8.06 -7.80 -13.06
N VAL A 2 8.07 -6.69 -13.81
CA VAL A 2 7.99 -5.31 -13.26
C VAL A 2 6.76 -5.09 -12.35
N LEU A 3 5.56 -5.51 -12.77
CA LEU A 3 4.33 -5.35 -11.97
C LEU A 3 4.37 -6.09 -10.62
N VAL A 4 5.05 -7.24 -10.56
CA VAL A 4 5.23 -8.01 -9.32
C VAL A 4 6.15 -7.27 -8.36
N LEU A 5 7.25 -6.70 -8.87
CA LEU A 5 8.17 -5.88 -8.07
C LEU A 5 7.49 -4.63 -7.51
N ILE A 6 6.63 -3.99 -8.32
CA ILE A 6 5.81 -2.85 -7.87
C ILE A 6 4.85 -3.29 -6.76
N GLY A 7 4.16 -4.43 -6.92
CA GLY A 7 3.27 -4.98 -5.90
C GLY A 7 3.98 -5.26 -4.57
N VAL A 8 5.17 -5.88 -4.61
CA VAL A 8 5.99 -6.11 -3.42
C VAL A 8 6.44 -4.79 -2.78
N GLY A 9 6.84 -3.81 -3.60
CA GLY A 9 7.21 -2.48 -3.12
C GLY A 9 6.08 -1.78 -2.39
N PHE A 10 4.84 -1.88 -2.88
CA PHE A 10 3.65 -1.35 -2.21
C PHE A 10 3.38 -2.02 -0.87
N LEU A 11 3.51 -3.35 -0.77
CA LEU A 11 3.34 -4.06 0.49
C LEU A 11 4.42 -3.69 1.51
N TRP A 12 5.67 -3.60 1.08
CA TRP A 12 6.77 -3.17 1.94
C TRP A 12 6.58 -1.73 2.42
N TYR A 13 6.14 -0.84 1.52
CA TYR A 13 5.85 0.54 1.86
C TYR A 13 4.63 0.66 2.81
N ALA A 14 3.62 -0.20 2.66
CA ALA A 14 2.50 -0.29 3.59
C ALA A 14 2.96 -0.70 5.01
N PHE A 15 3.84 -1.70 5.11
CA PHE A 15 4.44 -2.11 6.38
C PHE A 15 5.28 -1.00 7.02
N LYS A 16 6.12 -0.32 6.23
CA LYS A 16 6.90 0.83 6.72
C LYS A 16 5.97 1.93 7.23
N THR A 17 4.93 2.27 6.46
CA THR A 17 3.96 3.32 6.82
C THR A 17 3.19 2.96 8.10
N TYR A 18 2.86 1.67 8.32
CA TYR A 18 2.28 1.21 9.57
C TYR A 18 3.18 1.56 10.76
N ASN A 19 4.46 1.15 10.71
CA ASN A 19 5.40 1.42 11.79
C ASN A 19 5.63 2.92 12.02
N ASP A 20 5.77 3.70 10.94
CA ASP A 20 5.95 5.15 11.02
C ASP A 20 4.72 5.82 11.67
N LEU A 21 3.51 5.37 11.33
CA LEU A 21 2.27 5.92 11.91
C LEU A 21 2.06 5.48 13.36
N THR A 22 2.41 4.25 13.71
CA THR A 22 2.36 3.80 15.10
C THR A 22 3.34 4.59 15.96
N LEU A 23 4.56 4.86 15.47
CA LEU A 23 5.51 5.74 16.15
C LEU A 23 4.99 7.18 16.23
N TRP A 24 4.36 7.69 15.17
CA TRP A 24 3.75 9.01 15.16
C TRP A 24 2.64 9.16 16.21
N GLU A 25 1.80 8.15 16.37
CA GLU A 25 0.77 8.11 17.43
C GLU A 25 1.41 8.11 18.83
N GLN A 26 2.50 7.34 19.02
CA GLN A 26 3.23 7.28 20.29
C GLN A 26 3.91 8.62 20.64
N GLU A 27 4.36 9.37 19.64
CA GLU A 27 4.97 10.71 19.80
C GLU A 27 3.92 11.84 19.94
N GLY A 28 2.64 11.51 20.06
CA GLY A 28 1.55 12.49 20.23
C GLY A 28 1.22 13.28 18.97
N GLY A 29 1.60 12.78 17.80
CA GLY A 29 1.23 13.35 16.51
C GLY A 29 1.96 14.64 16.12
N THR A 30 3.16 14.85 16.66
CA THR A 30 3.92 16.11 16.53
C THR A 30 4.54 16.34 15.14
N ARG A 31 4.73 15.27 14.33
CA ARG A 31 5.32 15.40 12.98
C ARG A 31 4.25 15.66 11.91
N PRO A 32 4.53 16.47 10.87
CA PRO A 32 3.58 16.73 9.81
C PRO A 32 3.32 15.48 8.95
N MET A 33 2.04 15.15 8.76
CA MET A 33 1.57 14.01 7.96
C MET A 33 1.13 14.47 6.56
N PRO A 34 1.43 13.71 5.48
CA PRO A 34 0.92 14.01 4.13
C PRO A 34 -0.61 14.06 4.09
N ARG A 35 -1.19 14.99 3.32
CA ARG A 35 -2.65 15.20 3.24
C ARG A 35 -3.45 13.95 2.88
N ILE A 36 -2.93 13.13 1.96
CA ILE A 36 -3.59 11.89 1.53
C ILE A 36 -3.67 10.90 2.70
N PHE A 37 -2.59 10.78 3.46
CA PHE A 37 -2.57 9.90 4.63
C PHE A 37 -3.44 10.46 5.74
N ALA A 38 -3.39 11.76 6.00
CA ALA A 38 -4.25 12.39 7.00
C ALA A 38 -5.75 12.19 6.69
N PHE A 39 -6.14 12.29 5.41
CA PHE A 39 -7.52 12.00 4.99
C PHE A 39 -7.92 10.55 5.27
N ALA A 40 -7.10 9.58 4.84
CA ALA A 40 -7.37 8.16 5.08
C ALA A 40 -7.37 7.82 6.58
N TYR A 41 -6.43 8.40 7.34
CA TYR A 41 -6.32 8.24 8.78
C TYR A 41 -7.54 8.80 9.53
N ASN A 42 -8.09 9.94 9.12
CA ASN A 42 -9.32 10.49 9.72
C ASN A 42 -10.55 9.61 9.54
N ILE A 43 -10.56 8.72 8.53
CA ILE A 43 -11.70 7.82 8.27
C ILE A 43 -11.62 6.55 9.12
N GLY A 44 -10.43 5.96 9.27
CA GLY A 44 -10.27 4.65 9.90
C GLY A 44 -8.90 4.39 10.52
N GLY A 45 -8.21 5.44 10.93
CA GLY A 45 -6.91 5.39 11.60
C GLY A 45 -5.80 4.80 10.74
N ILE A 46 -4.78 4.24 11.40
CA ILE A 46 -3.63 3.60 10.74
C ILE A 46 -4.08 2.53 9.74
N TRP A 47 -5.07 1.71 10.12
CA TRP A 47 -5.54 0.60 9.30
C TRP A 47 -6.15 1.06 7.96
N ALA A 48 -6.82 2.21 7.92
CA ALA A 48 -7.31 2.76 6.66
C ALA A 48 -6.16 3.13 5.72
N VAL A 49 -5.10 3.78 6.23
CA VAL A 49 -3.93 4.14 5.42
C VAL A 49 -3.24 2.88 4.89
N VAL A 50 -2.98 1.91 5.76
CA VAL A 50 -2.28 0.65 5.41
C VAL A 50 -3.09 -0.18 4.43
N SER A 51 -4.41 -0.29 4.62
CA SER A 51 -5.28 -1.04 3.72
C SER A 51 -5.30 -0.43 2.33
N LEU A 52 -5.31 0.91 2.22
CA LEU A 52 -5.30 1.61 0.94
C LEU A 52 -4.02 1.29 0.14
N MET A 53 -2.87 1.23 0.82
CA MET A 53 -1.60 0.84 0.20
C MET A 53 -1.54 -0.66 -0.12
N ALA A 54 -2.06 -1.52 0.75
CA ALA A 54 -2.12 -2.96 0.54
C ALA A 54 -3.02 -3.32 -0.66
N VAL A 55 -4.19 -2.68 -0.78
CA VAL A 55 -5.08 -2.81 -1.95
C VAL A 55 -4.38 -2.35 -3.22
N GLY A 56 -3.61 -1.27 -3.17
CA GLY A 56 -2.76 -0.83 -4.28
C GLY A 56 -1.77 -1.92 -4.72
N GLY A 57 -1.07 -2.55 -3.76
CA GLY A 57 -0.17 -3.67 -4.03
C GLY A 57 -0.89 -4.88 -4.65
N LEU A 58 -2.03 -5.28 -4.09
CA LEU A 58 -2.85 -6.38 -4.60
C LEU A 58 -3.37 -6.11 -6.02
N PHE A 59 -3.71 -4.87 -6.34
CA PHE A 59 -4.11 -4.48 -7.69
C PHE A 59 -2.98 -4.73 -8.71
N PHE A 60 -1.73 -4.39 -8.38
CA PHE A 60 -0.59 -4.68 -9.25
C PHE A 60 -0.32 -6.18 -9.41
N PHE A 61 -0.49 -6.97 -8.34
CA PHE A 61 -0.41 -8.44 -8.45
C PHE A 61 -1.51 -9.00 -9.35
N TYR A 62 -2.74 -8.50 -9.23
CA TYR A 62 -3.85 -8.90 -10.09
C TYR A 62 -3.56 -8.59 -11.56
N GLN A 63 -3.03 -7.40 -11.86
CA GLN A 63 -2.63 -7.03 -13.22
C GLN A 63 -1.49 -7.90 -13.75
N ALA A 64 -0.52 -8.24 -12.91
CA ALA A 64 0.55 -9.16 -13.27
C ALA A 64 0.01 -10.55 -13.64
N TYR A 65 -0.97 -11.04 -12.87
CA TYR A 65 -1.63 -12.32 -13.12
C TYR A 65 -2.44 -12.32 -14.42
N GLN A 66 -3.20 -11.25 -14.68
CA GLN A 66 -3.94 -11.08 -15.94
C GLN A 66 -3.01 -11.03 -17.15
N ALA A 67 -1.89 -10.30 -17.05
CA ALA A 67 -0.89 -10.23 -18.11
C ALA A 67 -0.26 -11.60 -18.40
N TYR A 68 0.06 -12.36 -17.34
CA TYR A 68 0.58 -13.72 -17.45
C TYR A 68 -0.41 -14.69 -18.13
N ASN A 69 -1.67 -14.67 -17.69
CA ASN A 69 -2.72 -15.52 -18.28
C ASN A 69 -3.00 -15.18 -19.74
N LYS A 70 -2.93 -13.89 -20.11
CA LYS A 70 -3.07 -13.46 -21.49
C LYS A 70 -1.92 -13.95 -22.38
N LEU A 71 -0.71 -14.03 -21.83
CA LEU A 71 0.45 -14.60 -22.50
C LEU A 71 0.28 -16.10 -22.74
N ILE A 72 -0.13 -16.86 -21.71
CA ILE A 72 -0.36 -18.31 -21.83
C ILE A 72 -1.46 -18.62 -22.84
N LYS A 73 -2.61 -17.95 -22.78
CA LYS A 73 -3.74 -18.22 -23.70
C LYS A 73 -3.48 -17.82 -25.16
N ARG A 74 -2.38 -17.12 -25.43
CA ARG A 74 -1.95 -16.75 -26.79
C ARG A 74 -0.89 -17.70 -27.36
N GLN A 75 -0.36 -18.60 -26.55
CA GLN A 75 0.47 -19.74 -26.96
C GLN A 75 -0.42 -20.97 -27.15
#